data_AF-X1DXZ5-F1
#
_entry.id   AF-X1DXZ5-F1
#
_cell.length_a   1.000
_cell.length_b   1.000
_cell.length_c   1.000
_cell.angle_alpha   90.00
_cell.angle_beta   90.00
_cell.angle_gamma   90.00
#
_symmetry.space_group_name_H-M   'P 1'
#
loop_
_entity.id
_entity.type
_entity.pdbx_description
1 polymer ?
#
loop_
_entity_poly.entity_id
_entity_poly.type
_entity_poly.pdbx_seq_one_letter_code
_entity_poly.pdbx_strand_id
1 'polypeptide(L)'
;FFSFSLLSSIMPTGADKEAEKLFLKKKEGFLAFTEERFFDAYYIFKELKENYPRDPDVLMYLEKSREKLKKESFFTEEAEEAVALPGKGAILFKNGSAEGRVEIIAIERMVELSGDVFFKDIEVISFDTTGEINYHLRAPYGKLVNNHLNMNAMDRFQAGKSSPPDYWQGTESDLLPLHSIKLNPDRELLGKLS
;
A
#
# COMPACT_ATOMS: atom_id res chain seq x y z
N PHE A 1 -44.63 17.65 30.31
CA PHE A 1 -43.96 17.79 31.62
C PHE A 1 -44.33 16.59 32.48
N PHE A 2 -43.39 16.09 33.29
CA PHE A 2 -43.25 14.74 33.91
C PHE A 2 -42.54 13.70 33.02
N SER A 3 -41.45 13.03 33.41
CA SER A 3 -40.60 13.13 34.61
C SER A 3 -39.23 12.49 34.31
N PHE A 4 -38.16 13.24 34.57
CA PHE A 4 -36.75 12.82 34.53
C PHE A 4 -36.42 12.22 35.91
N SER A 5 -36.76 10.95 36.20
CA SER A 5 -36.40 10.33 37.49
C SER A 5 -36.58 8.79 37.56
N LEU A 6 -36.20 8.00 36.54
CA LEU A 6 -36.17 6.54 36.72
C LEU A 6 -35.24 5.75 35.77
N LEU A 7 -34.07 6.29 35.42
CA LEU A 7 -33.06 5.57 34.63
C LEU A 7 -31.62 5.84 35.09
N SER A 8 -31.40 6.14 36.39
CA SER A 8 -30.05 6.31 36.95
C SER A 8 -29.49 5.04 37.62
N SER A 9 -30.01 3.84 37.33
CA SER A 9 -29.43 2.61 37.89
C SER A 9 -29.69 1.38 37.05
N ILE A 10 -29.26 1.42 35.79
CA ILE A 10 -28.80 0.21 35.13
C ILE A 10 -27.31 0.45 34.95
N MET A 11 -26.50 0.00 35.90
CA MET A 11 -25.07 -0.12 35.64
C MET A 11 -24.94 -1.02 34.40
N PRO A 12 -24.34 -0.56 33.30
CA PRO A 12 -24.13 -1.42 32.14
C PRO A 12 -23.40 -2.66 32.62
N THR A 13 -23.97 -3.82 32.33
CA THR A 13 -23.36 -5.10 32.64
C THR A 13 -22.01 -5.19 31.93
N GLY A 14 -21.13 -6.11 32.34
CA GLY A 14 -19.88 -6.34 31.61
C GLY A 14 -20.11 -6.59 30.11
N ALA A 15 -21.23 -7.23 29.75
CA ALA A 15 -21.64 -7.46 28.38
C ALA A 15 -22.04 -6.17 27.64
N ASP A 16 -22.71 -5.22 28.31
CA ASP A 16 -23.09 -3.93 27.70
C ASP A 16 -21.87 -3.07 27.39
N LYS A 17 -20.85 -3.08 28.27
CA LYS A 17 -19.60 -2.35 28.05
C LYS A 17 -18.77 -2.93 26.91
N GLU A 18 -18.70 -4.26 26.80
CA GLU A 18 -18.00 -4.91 25.69
C GLU A 18 -18.73 -4.71 24.35
N ALA A 19 -20.07 -4.71 24.36
CA ALA A 19 -20.87 -4.40 23.18
C ALA A 19 -20.68 -2.94 22.72
N GLU A 20 -20.65 -2.00 23.67
CA GLU A 20 -20.36 -0.58 23.38
C GLU A 20 -18.96 -0.39 22.81
N LYS A 21 -17.94 -1.02 23.40
CA LYS A 21 -16.55 -0.99 22.91
C LYS A 21 -16.44 -1.53 21.49
N LEU A 22 -17.06 -2.68 21.21
CA LEU A 22 -17.11 -3.26 19.87
C LEU A 22 -17.78 -2.30 18.88
N PHE A 23 -18.94 -1.72 19.24
CA PHE A 23 -19.66 -0.78 18.38
C PHE A 23 -18.82 0.45 18.03
N LEU A 24 -18.18 1.07 19.03
CA LEU A 24 -17.34 2.25 18.82
C LEU A 24 -16.14 1.95 17.91
N LYS A 25 -15.49 0.80 18.10
CA LYS A 25 -14.34 0.40 17.27
C LYS A 25 -14.75 0.05 15.84
N LYS A 26 -15.90 -0.61 15.64
CA LYS A 26 -16.49 -0.83 14.31
C LYS A 26 -16.79 0.49 13.60
N LYS A 27 -17.34 1.46 14.33
CA LYS A 27 -17.62 2.80 13.79
C LYS A 27 -16.35 3.52 13.37
N GLU A 28 -15.29 3.44 14.18
CA GLU A 28 -13.97 3.99 13.84
C GLU A 28 -13.41 3.34 12.55
N GLY A 29 -13.42 2.01 12.46
CA GLY A 29 -12.96 1.30 11.27
C GLY A 29 -13.80 1.60 10.02
N PHE A 30 -15.12 1.73 10.18
CA PHE A 30 -16.01 2.11 9.08
C PHE A 30 -15.75 3.53 8.60
N LEU A 31 -15.55 4.49 9.52
CA LEU A 31 -15.20 5.87 9.17
C LEU A 31 -13.88 5.93 8.40
N ALA A 32 -12.86 5.23 8.89
CA ALA A 32 -11.59 5.11 8.19
C ALA A 32 -11.78 4.54 6.77
N PHE A 33 -12.61 3.52 6.60
CA PHE A 33 -12.89 2.94 5.28
C PHE A 33 -13.59 3.94 4.34
N THR A 34 -14.57 4.70 4.85
CA THR A 34 -15.31 5.68 4.03
C THR A 34 -14.50 6.91 3.68
N GLU A 35 -13.51 7.26 4.50
CA GLU A 35 -12.56 8.35 4.27
C GLU A 35 -11.35 7.90 3.43
N GLU A 36 -11.41 6.71 2.82
CA GLU A 36 -10.34 6.11 2.02
C GLU A 36 -9.03 5.87 2.78
N ARG A 37 -9.07 5.93 4.12
CA ARG A 37 -7.99 5.49 5.01
C ARG A 37 -8.03 3.97 5.14
N PHE A 38 -7.90 3.27 4.01
CA PHE A 38 -8.05 1.81 3.93
C PHE A 38 -7.03 1.07 4.78
N PHE A 39 -5.87 1.68 5.01
CA PHE A 39 -4.85 1.19 5.93
C PHE A 39 -5.37 1.11 7.37
N ASP A 40 -5.84 2.24 7.90
CA ASP A 40 -6.39 2.33 9.25
C ASP A 40 -7.58 1.38 9.41
N ALA A 41 -8.47 1.36 8.42
CA ALA A 41 -9.61 0.46 8.39
C ALA A 41 -9.19 -1.02 8.47
N TYR A 42 -8.23 -1.44 7.64
CA TYR A 42 -7.73 -2.82 7.63
C TYR A 42 -7.20 -3.24 9.00
N TYR A 43 -6.38 -2.40 9.64
CA TYR A 43 -5.79 -2.72 10.94
C TYR A 43 -6.82 -2.73 12.07
N ILE A 44 -7.76 -1.78 12.09
CA ILE A 44 -8.86 -1.78 13.05
C ILE A 44 -9.67 -3.07 12.94
N PHE A 45 -10.04 -3.49 11.72
CA PHE A 45 -10.81 -4.72 11.55
C PHE A 45 -9.98 -5.99 11.76
N LYS A 46 -8.66 -5.94 11.54
CA LYS A 46 -7.74 -7.04 11.87
C LYS A 46 -7.67 -7.27 13.38
N GLU A 47 -7.51 -6.20 14.17
CA GLU A 47 -7.54 -6.28 15.63
C GLU A 47 -8.90 -6.78 16.15
N LEU A 48 -10.00 -6.28 15.58
CA LEU A 48 -11.34 -6.75 15.93
C LEU A 48 -11.54 -8.24 15.60
N LYS A 49 -10.92 -8.73 14.52
CA LYS A 49 -11.03 -10.14 14.10
C LYS A 49 -10.39 -11.10 15.11
N GLU A 50 -9.34 -10.69 15.81
CA GLU A 50 -8.70 -11.49 16.86
C GLU A 50 -9.64 -11.74 18.03
N ASN A 51 -10.42 -10.71 18.41
CA ASN A 51 -11.32 -10.76 19.57
C ASN A 51 -12.75 -11.22 19.21
N TYR A 52 -13.20 -10.96 17.98
CA TYR A 52 -14.56 -11.23 17.51
C TYR A 52 -14.54 -11.99 16.16
N PRO A 53 -14.01 -13.23 16.12
CA PRO A 53 -13.71 -13.92 14.87
C PRO A 53 -14.92 -14.33 14.04
N ARG A 54 -16.15 -14.21 14.55
CA ARG A 54 -17.38 -14.58 13.84
C ARG A 54 -18.29 -13.38 13.55
N ASP A 55 -17.86 -12.18 13.90
CA ASP A 55 -18.65 -10.99 13.64
C ASP A 55 -18.69 -10.68 12.13
N PRO A 56 -19.89 -10.57 11.53
CA PRO A 56 -20.04 -10.44 10.07
C PRO A 56 -19.53 -9.10 9.55
N ASP A 57 -19.69 -8.01 10.30
CA ASP A 57 -19.21 -6.69 9.87
C ASP A 57 -17.69 -6.65 9.91
N VAL A 58 -17.09 -7.21 10.96
CA VAL A 58 -15.63 -7.29 11.11
C VAL A 58 -15.03 -8.07 9.93
N LEU A 59 -15.59 -9.24 9.63
CA LEU A 59 -15.17 -10.06 8.49
C LEU A 59 -15.33 -9.32 7.16
N MET A 60 -16.48 -8.70 6.93
CA MET A 60 -16.79 -8.01 5.68
C MET A 60 -15.85 -6.82 5.45
N TYR A 61 -15.67 -5.96 6.45
CA TYR A 61 -14.85 -4.76 6.28
C TYR A 61 -13.36 -5.05 6.34
N LEU A 62 -12.91 -6.11 7.03
CA LEU A 62 -11.53 -6.58 6.91
C LEU A 62 -11.20 -6.94 5.45
N GLU A 63 -12.06 -7.74 4.80
CA GLU A 63 -11.83 -8.16 3.42
C GLU A 63 -11.95 -6.99 2.45
N LYS A 64 -12.96 -6.12 2.61
CA LYS A 64 -13.10 -4.91 1.78
C LYS A 64 -11.88 -3.99 1.89
N SER A 65 -11.37 -3.76 3.11
CA SER A 65 -10.19 -2.92 3.32
C SER A 65 -8.94 -3.56 2.71
N ARG A 66 -8.80 -4.89 2.82
CA ARG A 66 -7.73 -5.65 2.18
C ARG A 66 -7.76 -5.51 0.66
N GLU A 67 -8.93 -5.66 0.05
CA GLU A 67 -9.10 -5.54 -1.41
C GLU A 67 -8.82 -4.13 -1.92
N LYS A 68 -9.08 -3.10 -1.11
CA LYS A 68 -8.68 -1.72 -1.40
C LYS A 68 -7.17 -1.54 -1.28
N LEU A 69 -6.57 -2.00 -0.17
CA LEU A 69 -5.14 -1.92 0.04
C LEU A 69 -4.33 -2.61 -1.04
N LYS A 70 -4.74 -3.80 -1.52
CA LYS A 70 -4.06 -4.49 -2.63
C LYS A 70 -3.94 -3.66 -3.91
N LYS A 71 -4.79 -2.65 -4.09
CA LYS A 71 -4.73 -1.74 -5.25
C LYS A 71 -3.76 -0.60 -5.06
N GLU A 72 -3.49 -0.23 -3.81
CA GLU A 72 -2.73 0.98 -3.45
C GLU A 72 -1.36 0.64 -2.86
N SER A 73 -1.16 -0.57 -2.36
CA SER A 73 0.09 -1.03 -1.71
C SER A 73 0.18 -2.56 -1.67
N PHE A 74 1.32 -3.06 -1.19
CA PHE A 74 1.57 -4.48 -0.98
C PHE A 74 2.29 -4.69 0.35
N PHE A 75 2.24 -5.90 0.90
CA PHE A 75 2.92 -6.20 2.16
C PHE A 75 4.41 -6.50 1.95
N THR A 76 5.27 -5.94 2.80
CA THR A 76 6.72 -6.13 2.75
C THR A 76 7.11 -7.61 2.84
N GLU A 77 6.46 -8.37 3.74
CA GLU A 77 6.67 -9.81 3.92
C GLU A 77 6.42 -10.60 2.62
N GLU A 78 5.38 -10.24 1.85
CA GLU A 78 5.09 -10.90 0.57
C GLU A 78 6.20 -10.65 -0.46
N ALA A 79 6.75 -9.44 -0.48
CA ALA A 79 7.89 -9.12 -1.33
C ALA A 79 9.16 -9.82 -0.86
N GLU A 80 9.43 -9.89 0.43
CA GLU A 80 10.59 -10.58 1.01
C GLU A 80 10.60 -12.06 0.68
N GLU A 81 9.46 -12.74 0.84
CA GLU A 81 9.30 -14.14 0.46
C GLU A 81 9.51 -14.35 -1.04
N ALA A 82 8.94 -13.47 -1.88
CA ALA A 82 9.09 -13.57 -3.33
C ALA A 82 10.54 -13.36 -3.79
N VAL A 83 11.22 -12.30 -3.31
CA VAL A 83 12.56 -11.92 -3.79
C VAL A 83 13.70 -12.80 -3.24
N ALA A 84 13.39 -13.69 -2.29
CA ALA A 84 14.27 -14.77 -1.86
C ALA A 84 14.40 -15.88 -2.91
N LEU A 85 13.46 -15.97 -3.85
CA LEU A 85 13.51 -16.93 -4.95
C LEU A 85 14.37 -16.41 -6.11
N PRO A 86 14.92 -17.32 -6.94
CA PRO A 86 15.60 -16.93 -8.18
C PRO A 86 14.67 -16.13 -9.10
N GLY A 87 15.22 -15.11 -9.75
CA GLY A 87 14.49 -14.24 -10.68
C GLY A 87 15.40 -13.65 -11.74
N LYS A 88 14.85 -12.78 -12.60
CA LYS A 88 15.63 -12.03 -13.57
C LYS A 88 16.36 -10.90 -12.86
N GLY A 89 17.66 -10.75 -13.11
CA GLY A 89 18.47 -9.71 -12.49
C GLY A 89 18.90 -8.61 -13.46
N ALA A 90 19.47 -7.53 -12.90
CA ALA A 90 20.15 -6.46 -13.64
C ALA A 90 19.30 -5.85 -14.77
N ILE A 91 18.09 -5.40 -14.42
CA ILE A 91 17.16 -4.80 -15.36
C ILE A 91 17.41 -3.28 -15.36
N LEU A 92 17.68 -2.72 -16.54
CA LEU A 92 17.81 -1.28 -16.73
C LEU A 92 17.04 -0.88 -17.98
N PHE A 93 16.16 0.11 -17.87
CA PHE A 93 15.43 0.60 -19.02
C PHE A 93 15.06 2.07 -18.89
N LYS A 94 14.88 2.70 -20.06
CA LYS A 94 14.21 3.98 -20.18
C LYS A 94 12.70 3.74 -20.13
N ASN A 95 12.04 4.41 -19.21
CA ASN A 95 10.60 4.49 -19.10
C ASN A 95 10.10 5.75 -19.82
N GLY A 96 9.16 5.59 -20.75
CA GLY A 96 8.57 6.72 -21.45
C GLY A 96 7.51 7.39 -20.58
N SER A 97 7.68 8.67 -20.25
CA SER A 97 6.66 9.42 -19.51
C SER A 97 5.74 10.22 -20.44
N ALA A 98 4.58 10.63 -19.91
CA ALA A 98 3.84 11.75 -20.49
C ALA A 98 4.65 13.05 -20.30
N GLU A 99 4.52 13.98 -21.26
CA GLU A 99 5.06 15.36 -21.20
C GLU A 99 6.58 15.52 -21.45
N GLY A 100 7.22 14.54 -22.11
CA GLY A 100 8.61 14.71 -22.59
C GLY A 100 9.68 14.55 -21.51
N ARG A 101 9.32 14.07 -20.32
CA ARG A 101 10.30 13.68 -19.29
C ARG A 101 10.93 12.35 -19.66
N VAL A 102 12.15 12.14 -19.16
CA VAL A 102 12.87 10.88 -19.31
C VAL A 102 13.00 10.26 -17.93
N GLU A 103 12.51 9.03 -17.79
CA GLU A 103 12.67 8.25 -16.57
C GLU A 103 13.61 7.07 -16.88
N ILE A 104 14.62 6.88 -16.03
CA ILE A 104 15.49 5.70 -16.08
C ILE A 104 15.19 4.87 -14.83
N ILE A 105 14.88 3.59 -15.04
CA ILE A 105 14.54 2.65 -13.97
C ILE A 105 15.57 1.53 -13.99
N ALA A 106 16.25 1.35 -12.86
CA ALA A 106 17.14 0.25 -12.57
C ALA A 106 16.52 -0.67 -11.51
N ILE A 107 16.60 -1.98 -11.71
CA ILE A 107 16.03 -2.98 -10.79
C ILE A 107 17.04 -4.12 -10.65
N GLU A 108 17.45 -4.42 -9.42
CA GLU A 108 18.38 -5.53 -9.16
C GLU A 108 17.74 -6.87 -9.51
N ARG A 109 16.49 -7.10 -9.09
CA ARG A 109 15.80 -8.38 -9.29
C ARG A 109 14.30 -8.23 -9.54
N MET A 110 13.79 -9.05 -10.44
CA MET A 110 12.38 -9.26 -10.71
C MET A 110 12.02 -10.74 -10.54
N VAL A 111 11.00 -11.02 -9.74
CA VAL A 111 10.49 -12.37 -9.50
C VAL A 111 9.01 -12.44 -9.84
N GLU A 112 8.59 -13.48 -10.54
CA GLU A 112 7.18 -13.80 -10.76
C GLU A 112 6.78 -14.94 -9.81
N LEU A 113 5.75 -14.70 -8.98
CA LEU A 113 5.26 -15.66 -8.01
C LEU A 113 3.73 -15.65 -8.02
N SER A 114 3.12 -16.81 -8.32
CA SER A 114 1.67 -16.99 -8.31
C SER A 114 0.88 -15.97 -9.14
N GLY A 115 1.46 -15.49 -10.25
CA GLY A 115 0.86 -14.50 -11.15
C GLY A 115 1.10 -13.03 -10.75
N ASP A 116 1.71 -12.79 -9.59
CA ASP A 116 2.20 -11.47 -9.18
C ASP A 116 3.67 -11.28 -9.59
N VAL A 117 4.06 -10.04 -9.87
CA VAL A 117 5.45 -9.68 -10.18
C VAL A 117 5.98 -8.76 -9.08
N PHE A 118 7.08 -9.17 -8.46
CA PHE A 118 7.77 -8.45 -7.40
C PHE A 118 9.14 -8.00 -7.85
N PHE A 119 9.60 -6.90 -7.29
CA PHE A 119 10.87 -6.28 -7.61
C PHE A 119 11.66 -6.02 -6.33
N LYS A 120 12.98 -6.14 -6.42
CA LYS A 120 13.93 -5.83 -5.35
C LYS A 120 14.92 -4.80 -5.83
N ASP A 121 15.26 -3.86 -4.94
CA ASP A 121 16.28 -2.83 -5.12
C ASP A 121 16.03 -2.05 -6.42
N ILE A 122 15.02 -1.19 -6.34
CA ILE A 122 14.59 -0.32 -7.42
C ILE A 122 15.24 1.05 -7.23
N GLU A 123 15.82 1.57 -8.29
CA GLU A 123 16.28 2.95 -8.35
C GLU A 123 15.62 3.63 -9.55
N VAL A 124 15.11 4.84 -9.33
CA VAL A 124 14.48 5.63 -10.38
C VAL A 124 15.03 7.04 -10.35
N ILE A 125 15.43 7.51 -11.52
CA ILE A 125 15.79 8.91 -11.75
C ILE A 125 14.97 9.46 -12.91
N SER A 126 14.40 10.66 -12.70
CA SER A 126 13.61 11.37 -13.69
C SER A 126 14.25 12.71 -14.03
N PHE A 127 14.30 13.03 -15.32
CA PHE A 127 14.81 14.28 -15.84
C PHE A 127 13.72 15.00 -16.64
N ASP A 128 13.70 16.33 -16.57
CA ASP A 128 12.91 17.15 -17.46
C ASP A 128 13.56 17.29 -18.86
N THR A 129 12.99 18.13 -19.71
CA THR A 129 13.52 18.38 -21.06
C THR A 129 14.80 19.23 -21.07
N THR A 130 15.14 19.88 -19.95
CA THR A 130 16.37 20.68 -19.79
C THR A 130 17.54 19.86 -19.23
N GLY A 131 17.25 18.67 -18.70
CA GLY A 131 18.20 17.78 -18.06
C GLY A 131 18.27 17.93 -16.54
N GLU A 132 17.40 18.74 -15.94
CA GLU A 132 17.28 18.88 -14.50
C GLU A 132 16.56 17.67 -13.90
N ILE A 133 17.01 17.23 -12.72
CA ILE A 133 16.46 16.08 -12.02
C ILE A 133 15.15 16.48 -11.34
N ASN A 134 14.04 15.88 -11.76
CA ASN A 134 12.74 16.03 -11.10
C ASN A 134 12.71 15.27 -9.77
N TYR A 135 13.16 14.01 -9.80
CA TYR A 135 13.27 13.17 -8.63
C TYR A 135 14.31 12.07 -8.84
N HIS A 136 14.93 11.65 -7.74
CA HIS A 136 15.80 10.50 -7.65
C HIS A 136 15.44 9.75 -6.38
N LEU A 137 15.00 8.50 -6.52
CA LEU A 137 14.54 7.68 -5.40
C LEU A 137 15.06 6.26 -5.46
N ARG A 138 15.06 5.62 -4.31
CA ARG A 138 15.31 4.18 -4.16
C ARG A 138 14.23 3.53 -3.33
N ALA A 139 13.75 2.38 -3.77
CA ALA A 139 12.82 1.55 -3.02
C ALA A 139 13.39 0.13 -2.83
N PRO A 140 13.35 -0.43 -1.61
CA PRO A 140 13.84 -1.79 -1.37
C PRO A 140 13.00 -2.84 -2.10
N TYR A 141 11.69 -2.57 -2.22
CA TYR A 141 10.73 -3.48 -2.83
C TYR A 141 9.75 -2.75 -3.73
N GLY A 142 9.21 -3.47 -4.70
CA GLY A 142 8.05 -3.02 -5.46
C GLY A 142 7.21 -4.19 -5.95
N LYS A 143 5.98 -3.89 -6.36
CA LYS A 143 5.03 -4.84 -6.95
C LYS A 143 4.42 -4.27 -8.22
N LEU A 144 4.25 -5.10 -9.24
CA LEU A 144 3.52 -4.72 -10.44
C LEU A 144 2.01 -4.78 -10.15
N VAL A 145 1.32 -3.63 -10.25
CA VAL A 145 -0.13 -3.54 -10.05
C VAL A 145 -0.72 -2.71 -11.18
N ASN A 146 -1.57 -3.30 -12.02
CA ASN A 146 -2.24 -2.62 -13.14
C ASN A 146 -1.26 -1.84 -14.04
N ASN A 147 -0.14 -2.46 -14.41
CA ASN A 147 0.94 -1.84 -15.20
C ASN A 147 1.63 -0.64 -14.52
N HIS A 148 1.49 -0.52 -13.20
CA HIS A 148 2.28 0.39 -12.39
C HIS A 148 3.28 -0.37 -11.53
N LEU A 149 4.50 0.15 -11.45
CA LEU A 149 5.47 -0.20 -10.43
C LEU A 149 5.09 0.51 -9.14
N ASN A 150 4.39 -0.18 -8.26
CA ASN A 150 4.06 0.31 -6.93
C ASN A 150 5.24 0.04 -6.00
N MET A 151 5.77 1.08 -5.35
CA MET A 151 6.91 0.99 -4.43
C MET A 151 6.52 1.23 -2.97
N ASN A 152 5.23 1.31 -2.68
CA ASN A 152 4.72 1.47 -1.33
C ASN A 152 4.56 0.10 -0.65
N ALA A 153 5.66 -0.37 -0.05
CA ALA A 153 5.65 -1.58 0.77
C ALA A 153 5.13 -1.26 2.18
N MET A 154 4.26 -2.11 2.72
CA MET A 154 3.65 -1.94 4.04
C MET A 154 4.01 -3.08 4.97
N ASP A 155 4.34 -2.76 6.22
CA ASP A 155 4.40 -3.76 7.27
C ASP A 155 3.00 -4.34 7.50
N ARG A 156 2.90 -5.67 7.65
CA ARG A 156 1.64 -6.40 7.90
C ARG A 156 1.28 -6.46 9.39
N PHE A 157 2.26 -6.28 10.27
CA PHE A 157 2.15 -6.45 11.71
C PHE A 157 2.14 -5.13 12.47
N GLN A 158 2.54 -4.02 11.85
CA GLN A 158 2.55 -2.69 12.47
C GLN A 158 1.77 -1.66 11.64
N ALA A 159 0.66 -1.18 12.21
CA ALA A 159 -0.07 -0.05 11.67
C ALA A 159 0.83 1.21 11.62
N GLY A 160 0.89 1.89 10.48
CA GLY A 160 1.60 3.15 10.25
C GLY A 160 3.03 2.99 9.76
N LYS A 161 3.55 1.76 9.68
CA LYS A 161 4.91 1.50 9.20
C LYS A 161 4.90 1.08 7.74
N SER A 162 4.97 2.06 6.85
CA SER A 162 5.34 1.83 5.45
C SER A 162 6.86 1.87 5.31
N SER A 163 7.36 1.25 4.25
CA SER A 163 8.69 1.47 3.71
C SER A 163 8.54 2.19 2.37
N PRO A 164 8.23 3.50 2.40
CA PRO A 164 8.14 4.28 1.18
C PRO A 164 9.53 4.40 0.53
N PRO A 165 9.60 4.84 -0.72
CA PRO A 165 10.88 5.15 -1.35
C PRO A 165 11.67 6.20 -0.56
N ASP A 166 12.99 6.01 -0.49
CA ASP A 166 13.94 7.00 -0.02
C ASP A 166 14.28 7.96 -1.17
N TYR A 167 14.01 9.25 -0.98
CA TYR A 167 14.25 10.29 -2.00
C TYR A 167 15.61 10.93 -1.76
N TRP A 168 16.54 10.74 -2.70
CA TRP A 168 17.85 11.38 -2.68
C TRP A 168 17.79 12.79 -3.31
N GLN A 169 16.85 13.02 -4.23
CA GLN A 169 16.57 14.34 -4.79
C GLN A 169 15.08 14.46 -5.15
N GLY A 170 14.53 15.66 -5.03
CA GLY A 170 13.10 15.92 -5.18
C GLY A 170 12.31 15.47 -3.94
N THR A 171 10.99 15.50 -4.04
CA THR A 171 10.08 15.05 -2.98
C THR A 171 8.95 14.23 -3.57
N GLU A 172 8.15 13.62 -2.69
CA GLU A 172 6.81 13.18 -3.05
C GLU A 172 6.05 14.35 -3.71
N SER A 173 5.44 14.07 -4.85
CA SER A 173 4.91 15.06 -5.80
C SER A 173 3.73 14.42 -6.53
N ASP A 174 2.85 15.23 -7.12
CA ASP A 174 1.79 14.79 -8.06
C ASP A 174 2.33 13.90 -9.20
N LEU A 175 3.65 13.91 -9.42
CA LEU A 175 4.35 13.08 -10.39
C LEU A 175 4.45 11.59 -9.99
N LEU A 176 4.28 11.27 -8.69
CA LEU A 176 4.38 9.91 -8.13
C LEU A 176 3.23 9.64 -7.15
N PRO A 177 1.97 9.65 -7.62
CA PRO A 177 0.84 9.39 -6.74
C PRO A 177 0.96 8.00 -6.11
N LEU A 178 0.87 7.95 -4.78
CA LEU A 178 0.96 6.71 -3.99
C LEU A 178 2.27 5.93 -4.21
N HIS A 179 3.38 6.62 -4.46
CA HIS A 179 4.69 6.03 -4.75
C HIS A 179 4.67 5.02 -5.91
N SER A 180 3.88 5.32 -6.94
CA SER A 180 3.62 4.43 -8.06
C SER A 180 4.02 5.05 -9.39
N ILE A 181 4.71 4.28 -10.24
CA ILE A 181 5.16 4.71 -11.57
C ILE A 181 4.47 3.88 -12.63
N LYS A 182 3.82 4.53 -13.60
CA LYS A 182 3.27 3.83 -14.76
C LYS A 182 4.41 3.33 -15.65
N LEU A 183 4.47 2.02 -15.85
CA LEU A 183 5.48 1.44 -16.72
C LEU A 183 5.07 1.58 -18.18
N ASN A 184 5.96 2.17 -18.95
CA ASN A 184 5.92 2.29 -20.40
C ASN A 184 7.35 2.13 -20.95
N PRO A 185 7.93 0.92 -20.85
CA PRO A 185 9.31 0.69 -21.25
C PRO A 185 9.50 0.98 -22.74
N ASP A 186 10.56 1.70 -23.08
CA ASP A 186 10.92 1.96 -24.46
C ASP A 186 11.33 0.65 -25.16
N ARG A 187 10.42 0.10 -25.97
CA ARG A 187 10.58 -1.21 -26.61
C ARG A 187 11.69 -1.23 -27.66
N GLU A 188 12.02 -0.08 -28.28
CA GLU A 188 13.10 0.00 -29.26
C GLU A 188 14.48 -0.15 -28.60
N LEU A 189 14.62 0.26 -27.34
CA LEU A 189 15.86 0.12 -26.56
C LEU A 189 15.97 -1.27 -25.93
N LEU A 190 14.87 -1.86 -25.48
CA LEU A 190 14.86 -3.22 -24.91
C LEU A 190 15.29 -4.30 -25.92
N GLY A 191 14.91 -4.17 -27.20
CA GLY A 191 15.32 -5.10 -28.26
C GLY A 191 16.81 -5.05 -28.62
N LYS A 192 17.56 -4.07 -28.13
CA LYS A 192 19.02 -3.95 -28.33
C LYS A 192 19.85 -4.55 -27.19
N LEU A 193 19.19 -4.96 -26.10
CA LEU A 193 19.82 -5.54 -24.90
C LEU A 193 19.60 -7.06 -24.77
N SER A 194 18.87 -7.68 -25.72
CA SER A 194 18.62 -9.12 -25.81
C SER A 194 19.57 -9.84 -26.77
#